data_AF-A0A8T1E5E8-F1
#
_entry.id   AF-A0A8T1E5E8-F1
#
_cell.length_a   1.000
_cell.length_b   1.000
_cell.length_c   1.000
_cell.angle_alpha   90.00
_cell.angle_beta   90.00
_cell.angle_gamma   90.00
#
_symmetry.space_group_name_H-M   'P 1'
#
loop_
_entity.id
_entity.type
_entity.pdbx_description
1 polymer ?
#
loop_
_entity_poly.entity_id
_entity_poly.type
_entity_poly.pdbx_seq_one_letter_code
_entity_poly.pdbx_strand_id
1 'polypeptide(L)'
;MQVLPRWASFDPKCSPATIDVTSVNYRSDHRFYVMINDMKALSPPTFRGKHEELCTDKHAEERKFQYCLPITSQEDPVFCAGADRIDLLVRQSPLTLCRASVMHLLLSDVYEELGAAGASPSVNFTSTVDTTDGSIADAASLVGVSTITYNSDITRGGTLDAALRKKGYHLFQDVGGWRVCAAPTHPLASHLYDPDRTMTTSGNAVLHVDLVQTTSTNTAVSKSNAAAVSSDSDCSPDTVDVKSIEYSASNRFYAMLQTMEALPPPVFRGDHTALCSDNDRSGRGYRYCLPISGRKASNFCAGTDRMELLAHPITANRCYASVLHMLLTDVYDELQATGSDPILTFGTLLGAIRNGSMIPFTEDVDIAYSGMIASNGALSDALWKKGYHLFDFGIWRVCVAPTHPLASLLYDPEAPIAEDYEVPYVDLYSMKTQSVGRYWKMEEARELIPSDRVEPFSQVTLNGLPYNSVHDPDYFLTQEYGSDYLKPKPRKPEDAFPDDKSRRTQATGYVETRRSRRLALLANRLHGSSLKGFRGEGKTLLEDNKETP
;
A
#
# COMPACT_ATOMS: atom_id res chain seq x y z
N MET A 1 49.65 -6.18 40.31
CA MET A 1 48.26 -5.74 40.10
C MET A 1 48.05 -5.52 38.62
N GLN A 2 47.08 -6.20 37.99
CA GLN A 2 46.62 -5.82 36.65
C GLN A 2 45.55 -4.73 36.83
N VAL A 3 45.68 -3.62 36.10
CA VAL A 3 44.67 -2.55 36.07
C VAL A 3 43.78 -2.80 34.86
N LEU A 4 42.52 -3.14 35.11
CA LEU A 4 41.51 -3.27 34.05
C LEU A 4 41.13 -1.89 33.50
N PRO A 5 40.88 -1.75 32.19
CA PRO A 5 40.53 -0.47 31.59
C PRO A 5 39.15 0.01 32.05
N ARG A 6 39.05 1.31 32.36
CA ARG A 6 37.89 2.02 32.95
C ARG A 6 36.64 2.11 32.05
N TRP A 7 36.59 1.34 30.97
CA TRP A 7 35.63 1.45 29.86
C TRP A 7 34.65 0.28 29.78
N ALA A 8 34.85 -0.76 30.60
CA ALA A 8 33.79 -1.73 30.90
C ALA A 8 32.76 -1.08 31.83
N SER A 9 31.96 -0.15 31.29
CA SER A 9 30.78 0.36 31.99
C SER A 9 29.81 -0.80 32.16
N PHE A 10 29.65 -1.27 33.39
CA PHE A 10 28.47 -2.01 33.80
C PHE A 10 27.31 -1.02 33.91
N ASP A 11 26.90 -0.44 32.76
CA ASP A 11 25.55 0.09 32.61
C ASP A 11 24.62 -1.03 33.08
N PRO A 12 23.77 -0.81 34.10
CA PRO A 12 22.74 -1.77 34.40
C PRO A 12 21.82 -1.88 33.17
N LYS A 13 21.30 -3.08 32.96
CA LYS A 13 20.41 -3.39 31.84
C LYS A 13 19.29 -4.23 32.37
N CYS A 14 18.08 -3.83 32.05
CA CYS A 14 16.90 -4.60 32.38
C CYS A 14 15.93 -4.60 31.20
N SER A 15 15.23 -5.72 31.08
CA SER A 15 14.25 -5.99 30.06
C SER A 15 13.08 -6.68 30.75
N PRO A 16 11.99 -5.95 31.07
CA PRO A 16 10.79 -6.58 31.61
C PRO A 16 10.19 -7.51 30.54
N ALA A 17 9.43 -8.51 30.96
CA ALA A 17 8.76 -9.38 30.01
C ALA A 17 7.67 -8.58 29.26
N THR A 18 7.74 -8.59 27.92
CA THR A 18 6.60 -8.21 27.08
C THR A 18 5.54 -9.32 27.14
N ILE A 19 4.29 -8.93 26.93
CA ILE A 19 3.17 -9.87 26.88
C ILE A 19 3.25 -10.68 25.58
N ASP A 20 3.09 -12.01 25.70
CA ASP A 20 2.94 -12.88 24.54
C ASP A 20 1.68 -12.51 23.77
N VAL A 21 1.85 -12.03 22.54
CA VAL A 21 0.77 -11.58 21.66
C VAL A 21 -0.31 -12.65 21.47
N THR A 22 0.08 -13.94 21.42
CA THR A 22 -0.85 -15.06 21.21
C THR A 22 -1.76 -15.32 22.41
N SER A 23 -1.41 -14.77 23.59
CA SER A 23 -2.25 -14.78 24.79
C SER A 23 -3.26 -13.63 24.85
N VAL A 24 -3.16 -12.65 23.93
CA VAL A 24 -3.99 -11.45 23.92
C VAL A 24 -5.27 -11.67 23.13
N ASN A 25 -6.41 -11.59 23.81
CA ASN A 25 -7.74 -11.67 23.19
C ASN A 25 -8.12 -10.33 22.53
N TYR A 26 -7.59 -10.07 21.33
CA TYR A 26 -8.02 -8.97 20.47
C TYR A 26 -9.44 -9.22 19.95
N ARG A 27 -10.30 -8.20 20.00
CA ARG A 27 -11.76 -8.38 19.81
C ARG A 27 -12.18 -8.13 18.38
N SER A 28 -11.52 -7.17 17.72
CA SER A 28 -11.73 -6.89 16.30
C SER A 28 -11.22 -8.02 15.38
N ASP A 29 -11.77 -8.07 14.17
CA ASP A 29 -11.31 -8.85 13.02
C ASP A 29 -10.45 -8.05 12.03
N HIS A 30 -10.11 -6.79 12.36
CA HIS A 30 -9.20 -5.94 11.60
C HIS A 30 -7.85 -6.63 11.33
N ARG A 31 -7.35 -6.55 10.09
CA ARG A 31 -6.18 -7.28 9.59
C ARG A 31 -4.93 -7.18 10.48
N PHE A 32 -4.69 -6.02 11.12
CA PHE A 32 -3.66 -5.81 12.14
C PHE A 32 -3.60 -6.92 13.20
N TYR A 33 -4.74 -7.36 13.74
CA TYR A 33 -4.78 -8.36 14.80
C TYR A 33 -4.60 -9.80 14.29
N VAL A 34 -4.75 -10.04 12.98
CA VAL A 34 -4.31 -11.29 12.36
C VAL A 34 -2.78 -11.25 12.21
N MET A 35 -2.26 -10.18 11.60
CA MET A 35 -0.84 -9.99 11.34
C MET A 35 0.01 -10.00 12.62
N ILE A 36 -0.42 -9.34 13.69
CA ILE A 36 0.35 -9.30 14.95
C ILE A 36 0.39 -10.67 15.66
N ASN A 37 -0.61 -11.53 15.47
CA ASN A 37 -0.64 -12.90 16.00
C ASN A 37 0.22 -13.87 15.17
N ASP A 38 0.29 -13.65 13.85
CA ASP A 38 1.15 -14.43 12.94
C ASP A 38 2.63 -13.98 12.98
N MET A 39 2.94 -12.87 13.67
CA MET A 39 4.31 -12.40 13.90
C MET A 39 5.06 -13.23 14.94
N LYS A 40 6.35 -13.47 14.68
CA LYS A 40 7.29 -13.96 15.70
C LYS A 40 7.38 -12.94 16.84
N ALA A 41 7.16 -13.40 18.07
CA ALA A 41 7.26 -12.59 19.28
C ALA A 41 8.57 -11.78 19.33
N LEU A 42 8.44 -10.47 19.53
CA LEU A 42 9.56 -9.54 19.56
C LEU A 42 10.37 -9.69 20.84
N SER A 43 11.69 -9.52 20.75
CA SER A 43 12.54 -9.41 21.93
C SER A 43 12.12 -8.19 22.77
N PRO A 44 12.03 -8.28 24.10
CA PRO A 44 11.67 -7.13 24.94
C PRO A 44 12.66 -5.95 24.81
N PRO A 45 12.21 -4.70 25.04
CA PRO A 45 13.11 -3.54 25.05
C PRO A 45 14.21 -3.68 26.11
N THR A 46 15.40 -3.13 25.84
CA THR A 46 16.50 -3.06 26.81
C THR A 46 16.63 -1.64 27.35
N PHE A 47 16.17 -1.44 28.58
CA PHE A 47 16.27 -0.16 29.28
C PHE A 47 17.65 0.00 29.94
N ARG A 48 18.11 1.25 30.07
CA ARG A 48 19.38 1.65 30.69
C ARG A 48 19.27 3.02 31.36
N GLY A 49 20.12 3.29 32.34
CA GLY A 49 20.19 4.56 33.04
C GLY A 49 18.82 4.94 33.63
N LYS A 50 18.33 6.13 33.31
CA LYS A 50 17.02 6.61 33.82
C LYS A 50 15.84 5.75 33.39
N HIS A 51 15.95 4.96 32.32
CA HIS A 51 14.85 4.10 31.88
C HIS A 51 14.74 2.80 32.70
N GLU A 52 15.71 2.49 33.56
CA GLU A 52 15.63 1.31 34.43
C GLU A 52 14.45 1.35 35.42
N GLU A 53 13.91 2.55 35.72
CA GLU A 53 12.70 2.73 36.53
C GLU A 53 11.48 1.99 35.92
N LEU A 54 11.42 1.87 34.59
CA LEU A 54 10.38 1.16 33.83
C LEU A 54 10.41 -0.36 34.03
N CYS A 55 11.53 -0.90 34.52
CA CYS A 55 11.66 -2.33 34.86
C CYS A 55 11.07 -2.67 36.24
N THR A 56 10.46 -1.70 36.92
CA THR A 56 9.87 -1.90 38.26
C THR A 56 8.37 -1.59 38.25
N ASP A 57 7.57 -2.50 38.81
CA ASP A 57 6.11 -2.31 38.91
C ASP A 57 5.70 -1.22 39.92
N LYS A 58 6.67 -0.62 40.62
CA LYS A 58 6.48 0.52 41.53
C LYS A 58 5.60 1.61 40.91
N HIS A 59 5.88 2.02 39.69
CA HIS A 59 5.08 3.05 39.00
C HIS A 59 3.80 2.47 38.35
N ALA A 60 3.78 1.17 38.07
CA ALA A 60 2.60 0.44 37.58
C ALA A 60 1.48 0.31 38.63
N GLU A 61 1.84 0.13 39.92
CA GLU A 61 0.90 0.09 41.05
C GLU A 61 0.50 1.49 41.52
N GLU A 62 1.44 2.42 41.55
CA GLU A 62 1.21 3.85 41.85
C GLU A 62 0.34 4.55 40.78
N ARG A 63 0.14 3.95 39.59
CA ARG A 63 -0.62 4.49 38.44
C ARG A 63 -0.14 5.89 38.01
N LYS A 64 1.16 6.03 37.78
CA LYS A 64 1.77 7.31 37.35
C LYS A 64 2.33 7.21 35.94
N PHE A 65 2.34 8.35 35.24
CA PHE A 65 2.83 8.47 33.87
C PHE A 65 4.30 8.06 33.67
N GLN A 66 5.11 7.94 34.74
CA GLN A 66 6.46 7.38 34.69
C GLN A 66 6.51 5.90 34.28
N TYR A 67 5.39 5.15 34.29
CA TYR A 67 5.32 3.79 33.75
C TYR A 67 4.86 3.73 32.28
N CYS A 68 4.71 4.88 31.63
CA CYS A 68 4.45 4.94 30.19
C CYS A 68 5.76 4.84 29.40
N LEU A 69 5.71 4.17 28.26
CA LEU A 69 6.88 3.96 27.41
C LEU A 69 7.39 5.29 26.80
N PRO A 70 8.70 5.57 26.80
CA PRO A 70 9.28 6.66 26.02
C PRO A 70 9.17 6.34 24.52
N ILE A 71 8.32 7.08 23.82
CA ILE A 71 8.07 6.94 22.37
C ILE A 71 8.36 8.28 21.70
N THR A 72 9.24 8.31 20.70
CA THR A 72 9.41 9.48 19.81
C THR A 72 8.82 9.15 18.45
N SER A 73 8.12 10.11 17.85
CA SER A 73 7.39 9.92 16.60
C SER A 73 7.30 11.21 15.81
N GLN A 74 7.32 11.11 14.48
CA GLN A 74 7.06 12.23 13.58
C GLN A 74 5.59 12.66 13.58
N GLU A 75 5.36 13.96 13.36
CA GLU A 75 4.03 14.58 13.23
C GLU A 75 3.86 15.32 11.88
N ASP A 76 4.83 15.20 10.97
CA ASP A 76 4.75 15.82 9.65
C ASP A 76 3.59 15.25 8.83
N PRO A 77 2.64 16.07 8.33
CA PRO A 77 1.45 15.58 7.64
C PRO A 77 1.71 14.83 6.33
N VAL A 78 2.84 15.06 5.67
CA VAL A 78 3.19 14.37 4.41
C VAL A 78 3.79 13.01 4.71
N PHE A 79 4.69 12.93 5.69
CA PHE A 79 5.26 11.67 6.17
C PHE A 79 4.21 10.76 6.82
N CYS A 80 3.28 11.35 7.59
CA CYS A 80 2.17 10.65 8.25
C CYS A 80 0.94 10.43 7.37
N ALA A 81 0.97 10.79 6.08
CA ALA A 81 -0.14 10.56 5.17
C ALA A 81 -0.43 9.05 5.02
N GLY A 82 -1.70 8.66 5.22
CA GLY A 82 -2.13 7.25 5.22
C GLY A 82 -1.67 6.40 6.41
N ALA A 83 -1.14 7.00 7.48
CA ALA A 83 -0.55 6.26 8.60
C ALA A 83 -1.56 5.53 9.51
N ASP A 84 -1.33 4.24 9.73
CA ASP A 84 -2.22 3.34 10.47
C ASP A 84 -1.43 2.46 11.48
N ARG A 85 -2.12 1.57 12.21
CA ARG A 85 -1.49 0.72 13.24
C ARG A 85 -0.59 -0.40 12.68
N ILE A 86 -0.75 -0.79 11.42
CA ILE A 86 0.02 -1.87 10.75
C ILE A 86 1.47 -1.44 10.53
N ASP A 87 1.72 -0.13 10.38
CA ASP A 87 3.06 0.46 10.36
C ASP A 87 3.93 0.04 11.55
N LEU A 88 3.30 -0.22 12.71
CA LEU A 88 3.97 -0.59 13.96
C LEU A 88 4.46 -2.05 13.99
N LEU A 89 3.97 -2.87 13.06
CA LEU A 89 4.39 -4.26 12.89
C LEU A 89 5.75 -4.37 12.19
N VAL A 90 6.07 -3.40 11.33
CA VAL A 90 7.42 -3.21 10.78
C VAL A 90 8.36 -2.77 11.91
N ARG A 91 9.64 -3.13 11.83
CA ARG A 91 10.65 -2.64 12.79
C ARG A 91 10.81 -1.13 12.65
N GLN A 92 10.26 -0.39 13.61
CA GLN A 92 10.35 1.07 13.62
C GLN A 92 11.64 1.57 14.28
N SER A 93 11.98 2.81 13.93
CA SER A 93 12.95 3.66 14.62
C SER A 93 12.24 4.93 15.11
N PRO A 94 12.80 5.67 16.09
CA PRO A 94 12.32 7.00 16.48
C PRO A 94 12.16 8.00 15.33
N LEU A 95 12.89 7.80 14.23
CA LEU A 95 12.87 8.65 13.03
C LEU A 95 11.86 8.18 11.96
N THR A 96 11.36 6.95 12.03
CA THR A 96 10.40 6.40 11.05
C THR A 96 8.98 6.22 11.62
N LEU A 97 8.85 6.23 12.95
CA LEU A 97 7.57 6.08 13.63
C LEU A 97 6.68 7.32 13.43
N CYS A 98 5.49 7.16 12.85
CA CYS A 98 4.50 8.23 12.76
C CYS A 98 3.60 8.27 14.02
N ARG A 99 3.27 9.47 14.52
CA ARG A 99 2.39 9.66 15.68
C ARG A 99 0.97 9.11 15.44
N ALA A 100 0.41 9.33 14.25
CA ALA A 100 -0.92 8.85 13.89
C ALA A 100 -1.03 7.31 13.96
N SER A 101 0.01 6.57 13.56
CA SER A 101 0.09 5.10 13.71
C SER A 101 -0.08 4.66 15.17
N VAL A 102 0.65 5.29 16.11
CA VAL A 102 0.59 4.97 17.54
C VAL A 102 -0.76 5.40 18.15
N MET A 103 -1.29 6.55 17.74
CA MET A 103 -2.60 7.01 18.18
C MET A 103 -3.74 6.12 17.67
N HIS A 104 -3.70 5.63 16.43
CA HIS A 104 -4.68 4.69 15.88
C HIS A 104 -4.65 3.35 16.63
N LEU A 105 -3.47 2.84 17.00
CA LEU A 105 -3.35 1.67 17.88
C LEU A 105 -4.00 1.92 19.25
N LEU A 106 -3.56 2.98 19.95
CA LEU A 106 -4.06 3.32 21.30
C LEU A 106 -5.58 3.53 21.30
N LEU A 107 -6.10 4.31 20.36
CA LEU A 107 -7.54 4.57 20.25
C LEU A 107 -8.33 3.30 19.98
N SER A 108 -7.88 2.44 19.06
CA SER A 108 -8.61 1.22 18.72
C SER A 108 -8.71 0.25 19.89
N ASP A 109 -7.58 -0.06 20.54
CA ASP A 109 -7.59 -1.03 21.63
C ASP A 109 -8.33 -0.51 22.88
N VAL A 110 -8.24 0.79 23.16
CA VAL A 110 -8.97 1.42 24.28
C VAL A 110 -10.47 1.49 23.98
N TYR A 111 -10.87 1.82 22.74
CA TYR A 111 -12.27 1.80 22.31
C TYR A 111 -12.86 0.37 22.38
N GLU A 112 -12.12 -0.65 21.92
CA GLU A 112 -12.53 -2.06 22.03
C GLU A 112 -12.73 -2.52 23.48
N GLU A 113 -11.82 -2.20 24.40
CA GLU A 113 -11.97 -2.60 25.80
C GLU A 113 -13.01 -1.76 26.56
N LEU A 114 -13.25 -0.49 26.17
CA LEU A 114 -14.37 0.30 26.69
C LEU A 114 -15.72 -0.32 26.29
N GLY A 115 -15.89 -0.63 24.99
CA GLY A 115 -17.08 -1.33 24.49
C GLY A 115 -17.33 -2.67 25.18
N ALA A 116 -16.26 -3.45 25.37
CA ALA A 116 -16.33 -4.73 26.08
C ALA A 116 -16.53 -4.61 27.60
N ALA A 117 -16.16 -3.49 28.22
CA ALA A 117 -16.48 -3.17 29.61
C ALA A 117 -17.95 -2.70 29.77
N GLY A 118 -18.74 -2.66 28.70
CA GLY A 118 -20.13 -2.20 28.71
C GLY A 118 -20.29 -0.68 28.64
N ALA A 119 -19.18 0.07 28.54
CA ALA A 119 -19.25 1.46 28.15
C ALA A 119 -19.66 1.57 26.68
N SER A 120 -20.21 2.71 26.29
CA SER A 120 -20.44 3.04 24.89
C SER A 120 -19.51 4.16 24.48
N PRO A 121 -18.34 3.82 23.91
CA PRO A 121 -17.36 4.82 23.52
C PRO A 121 -17.77 5.56 22.25
N SER A 122 -17.36 6.83 22.16
CA SER A 122 -17.41 7.70 21.00
C SER A 122 -16.13 8.56 20.97
N VAL A 123 -15.53 8.76 19.79
CA VAL A 123 -14.27 9.49 19.66
C VAL A 123 -14.54 10.93 19.29
N ASN A 124 -14.07 11.88 20.11
CA ASN A 124 -14.04 13.30 19.77
C ASN A 124 -12.64 13.66 19.28
N PHE A 125 -12.52 13.92 17.98
CA PHE A 125 -11.31 14.51 17.40
C PHE A 125 -11.29 16.01 17.68
N THR A 126 -10.16 16.52 18.19
CA THR A 126 -9.92 17.97 18.31
C THR A 126 -9.41 18.55 16.99
N SER A 127 -10.25 18.46 15.96
CA SER A 127 -10.03 19.01 14.61
C SER A 127 -11.09 20.07 14.30
N THR A 128 -10.74 21.09 13.52
CA THR A 128 -11.62 22.26 13.24
C THR A 128 -12.52 22.06 12.02
N VAL A 129 -13.01 20.85 11.80
CA VAL A 129 -13.90 20.49 10.67
C VAL A 129 -14.94 19.49 11.16
N ASP A 130 -16.22 19.82 11.00
CA ASP A 130 -17.32 18.90 11.31
C ASP A 130 -17.43 17.78 10.25
N THR A 131 -17.28 16.52 10.69
CA THR A 131 -17.70 15.34 9.92
C THR A 131 -18.58 14.44 10.81
N THR A 132 -19.80 14.18 10.35
CA THR A 132 -20.85 13.53 11.16
C THR A 132 -21.00 12.04 10.83
N ASP A 133 -19.91 11.27 10.86
CA ASP A 133 -19.99 9.81 10.77
C ASP A 133 -18.94 9.09 11.64
N GLY A 134 -19.37 8.01 12.30
CA GLY A 134 -18.72 7.46 13.50
C GLY A 134 -17.53 6.52 13.24
N SER A 135 -16.78 6.71 12.15
CA SER A 135 -15.68 5.81 11.76
C SER A 135 -14.30 6.39 12.05
N ILE A 136 -13.41 5.59 12.64
CA ILE A 136 -12.00 5.97 12.89
C ILE A 136 -11.17 5.67 11.63
N ALA A 137 -11.61 6.19 10.48
CA ALA A 137 -10.99 5.92 9.17
C ALA A 137 -9.86 6.92 8.83
N ASP A 138 -10.04 8.21 9.17
CA ASP A 138 -9.12 9.27 8.75
C ASP A 138 -7.97 9.52 9.73
N ALA A 139 -6.83 8.90 9.45
CA ALA A 139 -5.56 9.13 10.15
C ALA A 139 -5.16 10.62 10.20
N ALA A 140 -5.56 11.42 9.22
CA ALA A 140 -5.30 12.86 9.15
C ALA A 140 -5.86 13.64 10.34
N SER A 141 -6.88 13.13 11.04
CA SER A 141 -7.50 13.81 12.19
C SER A 141 -6.83 13.51 13.55
N LEU A 142 -5.73 12.75 13.58
CA LEU A 142 -5.08 12.24 14.80
C LEU A 142 -3.97 13.12 15.40
N VAL A 143 -3.80 14.36 14.91
CA VAL A 143 -2.76 15.30 15.38
C VAL A 143 -3.09 15.89 16.76
N GLY A 144 -4.39 16.02 17.08
CA GLY A 144 -4.88 16.52 18.37
C GLY A 144 -4.77 15.51 19.52
N VAL A 145 -5.01 15.97 20.76
CA VAL A 145 -5.17 15.05 21.91
C VAL A 145 -6.52 14.35 21.77
N SER A 146 -6.47 13.10 21.33
CA SER A 146 -7.67 12.33 21.00
C SER A 146 -8.40 11.89 22.27
N THR A 147 -9.67 12.31 22.39
CA THR A 147 -10.49 12.07 23.58
C THR A 147 -11.56 11.03 23.27
N ILE A 148 -11.65 9.98 24.09
CA ILE A 148 -12.77 9.02 24.02
C ILE A 148 -13.79 9.38 25.10
N THR A 149 -15.01 9.67 24.66
CA THR A 149 -16.20 9.81 25.51
C THR A 149 -16.84 8.43 25.71
N TYR A 150 -17.27 8.00 26.91
CA TYR A 150 -17.63 6.59 27.21
C TYR A 150 -18.62 6.41 28.39
N ASN A 151 -19.58 5.48 28.32
CA ASN A 151 -20.60 5.34 29.39
C ASN A 151 -20.27 4.34 30.52
N SER A 152 -19.35 4.66 31.44
CA SER A 152 -19.22 3.89 32.70
C SER A 152 -18.42 4.63 33.78
N ASP A 153 -18.40 4.08 34.98
CA ASP A 153 -17.46 4.50 36.03
C ASP A 153 -16.14 3.71 35.91
N ILE A 154 -15.04 4.39 35.56
CA ILE A 154 -13.71 3.76 35.57
C ILE A 154 -13.20 3.68 37.01
N THR A 155 -13.12 2.46 37.53
CA THR A 155 -12.67 2.16 38.91
C THR A 155 -11.19 1.76 38.99
N ARG A 156 -10.55 2.01 40.14
CA ARG A 156 -9.19 1.50 40.40
C ARG A 156 -9.24 -0.02 40.58
N GLY A 157 -8.40 -0.74 39.84
CA GLY A 157 -8.44 -2.20 39.76
C GLY A 157 -9.63 -2.78 38.98
N GLY A 158 -10.42 -1.93 38.30
CA GLY A 158 -11.60 -2.35 37.55
C GLY A 158 -11.30 -3.19 36.31
N THR A 159 -12.37 -3.72 35.69
CA THR A 159 -12.32 -4.57 34.49
C THR A 159 -11.52 -3.96 33.34
N LEU A 160 -11.67 -2.65 33.10
CA LEU A 160 -10.93 -1.93 32.06
C LEU A 160 -9.40 -1.92 32.32
N ASP A 161 -8.95 -1.65 33.56
CA ASP A 161 -7.52 -1.69 33.91
C ASP A 161 -6.96 -3.11 33.76
N ALA A 162 -7.72 -4.13 34.20
CA ALA A 162 -7.32 -5.53 34.05
C ALA A 162 -7.27 -5.98 32.57
N ALA A 163 -8.11 -5.42 31.70
CA ALA A 163 -8.10 -5.69 30.26
C ALA A 163 -6.97 -4.96 29.54
N LEU A 164 -6.82 -3.65 29.79
CA LEU A 164 -5.73 -2.83 29.25
C LEU A 164 -4.36 -3.37 29.64
N ARG A 165 -4.16 -3.78 30.90
CA ARG A 165 -2.92 -4.44 31.34
C ARG A 165 -2.63 -5.75 30.60
N LYS A 166 -3.66 -6.52 30.23
CA LYS A 166 -3.50 -7.75 29.42
C LYS A 166 -3.16 -7.48 27.94
N LYS A 167 -3.41 -6.27 27.44
CA LYS A 167 -2.89 -5.79 26.15
C LYS A 167 -1.56 -5.02 26.30
N GLY A 168 -1.06 -4.81 27.51
CA GLY A 168 0.18 -4.07 27.79
C GLY A 168 0.05 -2.55 27.73
N TYR A 169 -1.15 -2.03 28.01
CA TYR A 169 -1.38 -0.61 28.24
C TYR A 169 -1.41 -0.28 29.73
N HIS A 170 -1.07 0.96 30.08
CA HIS A 170 -1.09 1.49 31.44
C HIS A 170 -2.17 2.58 31.58
N LEU A 171 -3.11 2.36 32.49
CA LEU A 171 -4.14 3.31 32.89
C LEU A 171 -3.66 4.15 34.09
N PHE A 172 -3.38 5.43 33.85
CA PHE A 172 -2.93 6.39 34.86
C PHE A 172 -3.93 7.54 35.07
N GLN A 173 -3.77 8.28 36.17
CA GLN A 173 -4.57 9.47 36.48
C GLN A 173 -3.66 10.70 36.49
N ASP A 174 -4.14 11.82 35.94
CA ASP A 174 -3.41 13.08 35.85
C ASP A 174 -4.38 14.27 35.98
N VAL A 175 -3.87 15.50 35.89
CA VAL A 175 -4.65 16.75 35.93
C VAL A 175 -5.54 16.90 34.68
N GLY A 176 -6.66 16.19 34.67
CA GLY A 176 -7.67 16.22 33.60
C GLY A 176 -8.65 15.04 33.65
N GLY A 177 -8.18 13.84 34.04
CA GLY A 177 -9.02 12.64 34.05
C GLY A 177 -8.23 11.33 34.08
N TRP A 178 -8.85 10.28 33.54
CA TRP A 178 -8.21 8.98 33.27
C TRP A 178 -7.50 9.00 31.91
N ARG A 179 -6.29 8.45 31.86
CA ARG A 179 -5.42 8.44 30.68
C ARG A 179 -4.85 7.05 30.40
N VAL A 180 -4.69 6.70 29.13
CA VAL A 180 -4.09 5.43 28.70
C VAL A 180 -2.88 5.68 27.81
N CYS A 181 -1.77 4.99 28.12
CA CYS A 181 -0.54 4.97 27.34
C CYS A 181 -0.06 3.53 27.10
N ALA A 182 0.87 3.32 26.17
CA ALA A 182 1.58 2.04 26.03
C ALA A 182 2.57 1.84 27.19
N ALA A 183 2.64 0.62 27.73
CA ALA A 183 3.52 0.26 28.83
C ALA A 183 4.79 -0.49 28.34
N PRO A 184 5.84 -0.61 29.17
CA PRO A 184 7.00 -1.48 28.93
C PRO A 184 6.67 -2.94 28.60
N THR A 185 5.50 -3.42 29.01
CA THR A 185 5.01 -4.79 28.78
C THR A 185 4.24 -4.97 27.47
N HIS A 186 4.02 -3.91 26.68
CA HIS A 186 3.30 -3.97 25.41
C HIS A 186 3.97 -4.92 24.41
N PRO A 187 3.24 -5.76 23.64
CA PRO A 187 3.84 -6.68 22.66
C PRO A 187 4.76 -5.99 21.63
N LEU A 188 4.44 -4.75 21.24
CA LEU A 188 5.24 -3.91 20.34
C LEU A 188 6.23 -2.95 21.04
N ALA A 189 6.47 -3.11 22.35
CA ALA A 189 7.28 -2.14 23.12
C ALA A 189 8.69 -1.93 22.55
N SER A 190 9.33 -2.94 21.95
CA SER A 190 10.65 -2.81 21.32
C SER A 190 10.66 -2.20 19.91
N HIS A 191 9.49 -2.00 19.28
CA HIS A 191 9.34 -1.16 18.09
C HIS A 191 8.95 0.29 18.44
N LEU A 192 8.24 0.48 19.56
CA LEU A 192 7.77 1.80 20.01
C LEU A 192 8.81 2.57 20.84
N TYR A 193 9.70 1.87 21.53
CA TYR A 193 10.65 2.46 22.48
C TYR A 193 11.77 3.29 21.80
N ASP A 194 11.87 4.56 22.18
CA ASP A 194 13.04 5.39 21.92
C ASP A 194 14.02 5.35 23.11
N PRO A 195 15.23 4.78 22.95
CA PRO A 195 16.25 4.76 24.00
C PRO A 195 16.92 6.12 24.27
N ASP A 196 16.86 7.06 23.31
CA ASP A 196 17.50 8.38 23.40
C ASP A 196 16.53 9.48 23.89
N ARG A 197 15.20 9.21 23.87
CA ARG A 197 14.19 10.09 24.48
C ARG A 197 14.45 10.25 25.98
N THR A 198 14.32 11.47 26.51
CA THR A 198 14.43 11.69 27.97
C THR A 198 13.13 11.36 28.71
N MET A 199 13.24 10.76 29.90
CA MET A 199 12.12 10.61 30.85
C MET A 199 11.41 11.94 31.07
N THR A 200 10.11 11.99 30.79
CA THR A 200 9.29 13.20 31.00
C THR A 200 9.05 13.49 32.48
N THR A 201 8.94 14.77 32.81
CA THR A 201 8.50 15.29 34.12
C THR A 201 7.01 15.63 34.17
N SER A 202 6.27 15.44 33.07
CA SER A 202 4.83 15.74 32.96
C SER A 202 4.08 14.69 32.12
N GLY A 203 2.90 14.27 32.59
CA GLY A 203 2.02 13.33 31.87
C GLY A 203 1.50 13.89 30.55
N ASN A 204 1.35 15.21 30.42
CA ASN A 204 0.98 15.87 29.16
C ASN A 204 1.98 15.63 28.00
N ALA A 205 3.23 15.25 28.30
CA ALA A 205 4.24 14.95 27.29
C ALA A 205 4.44 13.43 27.04
N VAL A 206 3.69 12.57 27.73
CA VAL A 206 3.50 11.17 27.33
C VAL A 206 2.55 11.13 26.13
N LEU A 207 2.74 10.19 25.20
CA LEU A 207 1.76 9.93 24.15
C LEU A 207 0.61 9.07 24.72
N HIS A 208 -0.59 9.64 24.82
CA HIS A 208 -1.73 9.06 25.53
C HIS A 208 -3.09 9.42 24.92
N VAL A 209 -4.13 8.72 25.36
CA VAL A 209 -5.56 8.98 25.08
C VAL A 209 -6.25 9.44 26.37
N ASP A 210 -7.07 10.49 26.28
CA ASP A 210 -7.89 11.04 27.39
C ASP A 210 -9.31 10.42 27.41
N LEU A 211 -9.89 10.20 28.60
CA LEU A 211 -11.19 9.52 28.79
C LEU A 211 -12.23 10.38 29.54
N VAL A 212 -13.45 10.52 29.00
CA VAL A 212 -14.57 11.39 29.48
C VAL A 212 -15.93 10.64 29.46
N GLN A 213 -16.93 10.93 30.30
CA GLN A 213 -18.06 9.99 30.57
C GLN A 213 -19.43 10.33 29.90
N THR A 214 -19.98 9.47 29.00
CA THR A 214 -21.32 9.56 28.29
C THR A 214 -21.76 8.27 27.52
N THR A 215 -23.06 7.94 27.34
CA THR A 215 -23.59 7.16 26.14
C THR A 215 -24.40 5.84 26.39
N SER A 216 -24.70 4.99 25.38
CA SER A 216 -25.25 3.59 25.46
C SER A 216 -25.44 2.95 24.04
N THR A 217 -25.49 1.64 23.67
CA THR A 217 -24.91 0.33 24.15
C THR A 217 -25.09 -0.83 23.12
N ASN A 218 -23.98 -1.31 22.50
CA ASN A 218 -23.71 -2.64 21.85
C ASN A 218 -24.64 -3.10 20.66
N THR A 219 -24.50 -4.23 19.92
CA THR A 219 -23.76 -5.54 19.99
C THR A 219 -23.53 -6.18 18.57
N ALA A 220 -22.76 -7.28 18.40
CA ALA A 220 -22.37 -7.91 17.09
C ALA A 220 -22.01 -9.44 17.15
N VAL A 221 -21.47 -10.10 16.06
CA VAL A 221 -20.53 -11.29 16.03
C VAL A 221 -20.04 -11.78 14.60
N SER A 222 -18.74 -12.18 14.43
CA SER A 222 -17.97 -12.63 13.19
C SER A 222 -17.64 -14.17 13.13
N LYS A 223 -16.72 -14.86 12.37
CA LYS A 223 -15.42 -14.71 11.57
C LYS A 223 -15.38 -15.84 10.43
N SER A 224 -14.41 -16.55 9.77
CA SER A 224 -12.93 -16.83 9.53
C SER A 224 -12.83 -18.02 8.46
N ASN A 225 -11.80 -18.67 7.81
CA ASN A 225 -10.33 -18.70 7.39
C ASN A 225 -10.14 -20.00 6.45
N ALA A 226 -9.09 -20.53 5.75
CA ALA A 226 -7.68 -20.41 5.21
C ALA A 226 -7.45 -21.63 4.18
N ALA A 227 -6.35 -22.19 3.56
CA ALA A 227 -4.90 -22.07 3.10
C ALA A 227 -4.49 -23.44 2.38
N ALA A 228 -3.37 -23.85 1.69
CA ALA A 228 -2.10 -23.41 0.99
C ALA A 228 -1.40 -24.66 0.25
N VAL A 229 -0.08 -24.66 -0.18
CA VAL A 229 0.87 -25.81 -0.62
C VAL A 229 1.01 -26.14 -2.17
N SER A 230 2.13 -26.55 -2.88
CA SER A 230 3.65 -26.58 -2.75
C SER A 230 4.49 -27.12 -4.00
N SER A 231 5.79 -26.72 -4.18
CA SER A 231 6.73 -26.74 -5.38
C SER A 231 7.93 -27.77 -5.61
N ASP A 232 8.74 -27.64 -6.72
CA ASP A 232 10.13 -28.23 -6.93
C ASP A 232 11.11 -27.51 -7.95
N SER A 233 12.45 -27.58 -7.72
CA SER A 233 13.67 -27.19 -8.54
C SER A 233 13.94 -25.72 -8.98
N ASP A 234 15.18 -25.18 -8.83
CA ASP A 234 15.46 -23.74 -8.47
C ASP A 234 16.47 -22.88 -9.32
N CYS A 235 16.26 -21.53 -9.41
CA CYS A 235 17.26 -20.45 -9.70
C CYS A 235 16.91 -19.09 -9.04
N SER A 236 17.78 -18.06 -9.12
CA SER A 236 17.52 -16.69 -8.60
C SER A 236 17.99 -15.57 -9.54
N PRO A 237 17.31 -14.40 -9.59
CA PRO A 237 17.72 -13.21 -10.36
C PRO A 237 18.59 -12.23 -9.54
N ASP A 238 19.26 -11.30 -10.22
CA ASP A 238 19.92 -10.16 -9.57
C ASP A 238 18.89 -9.07 -9.19
N THR A 239 18.51 -8.98 -7.91
CA THR A 239 17.61 -7.94 -7.38
C THR A 239 18.34 -6.62 -7.13
N VAL A 240 17.67 -5.49 -7.37
CA VAL A 240 18.21 -4.15 -7.10
C VAL A 240 18.35 -3.92 -5.60
N ASP A 241 19.50 -3.37 -5.16
CA ASP A 241 19.68 -2.89 -3.78
C ASP A 241 18.88 -1.60 -3.57
N VAL A 242 17.91 -1.64 -2.66
CA VAL A 242 17.08 -0.48 -2.29
C VAL A 242 17.87 0.72 -1.76
N LYS A 243 19.09 0.50 -1.25
CA LYS A 243 20.00 1.55 -0.76
C LYS A 243 20.73 2.27 -1.90
N SER A 244 20.67 1.75 -3.13
CA SER A 244 21.17 2.40 -4.35
C SER A 244 20.11 3.24 -5.09
N ILE A 245 18.85 3.20 -4.64
CA ILE A 245 17.73 3.89 -5.29
C ILE A 245 17.46 5.22 -4.57
N GLU A 246 17.40 6.30 -5.36
CA GLU A 246 16.91 7.60 -4.90
C GLU A 246 15.37 7.59 -4.88
N TYR A 247 14.79 7.78 -3.70
CA TYR A 247 13.36 7.99 -3.48
C TYR A 247 13.12 9.36 -2.86
N SER A 248 11.90 9.90 -2.98
CA SER A 248 11.54 11.12 -2.24
C SER A 248 11.66 10.88 -0.73
N ALA A 249 12.40 11.75 -0.04
CA ALA A 249 12.66 11.63 1.39
C ALA A 249 11.40 11.74 2.27
N SER A 250 10.27 12.21 1.74
CA SER A 250 8.97 12.20 2.42
C SER A 250 8.24 10.85 2.33
N ASN A 251 8.64 9.94 1.43
CA ASN A 251 7.93 8.68 1.19
C ASN A 251 8.31 7.64 2.26
N ARG A 252 7.56 7.65 3.36
CA ARG A 252 7.72 6.81 4.55
C ARG A 252 7.95 5.32 4.28
N PHE A 253 7.29 4.76 3.27
CA PHE A 253 7.49 3.36 2.86
C PHE A 253 8.94 3.06 2.49
N TYR A 254 9.58 3.94 1.71
CA TYR A 254 10.97 3.78 1.31
C TYR A 254 11.95 4.17 2.40
N ALA A 255 11.63 5.18 3.22
CA ALA A 255 12.41 5.48 4.42
C ALA A 255 12.49 4.26 5.36
N MET A 256 11.38 3.54 5.54
CA MET A 256 11.36 2.30 6.34
C MET A 256 12.08 1.15 5.63
N LEU A 257 11.79 0.88 4.35
CA LEU A 257 12.43 -0.20 3.60
C LEU A 257 13.96 -0.04 3.51
N GLN A 258 14.48 1.18 3.39
CA GLN A 258 15.93 1.44 3.40
C GLN A 258 16.60 1.19 4.76
N THR A 259 15.84 1.21 5.88
CA THR A 259 16.35 0.82 7.21
C THR A 259 16.32 -0.70 7.47
N MET A 260 15.65 -1.47 6.62
CA MET A 260 15.59 -2.93 6.74
C MET A 260 16.92 -3.60 6.37
N GLU A 261 17.08 -4.83 6.81
CA GLU A 261 18.11 -5.73 6.28
C GLU A 261 17.76 -6.08 4.83
N ALA A 262 18.77 -6.21 3.96
CA ALA A 262 18.53 -6.48 2.54
C ALA A 262 17.85 -7.85 2.38
N LEU A 263 16.71 -7.88 1.71
CA LEU A 263 16.03 -9.14 1.41
C LEU A 263 16.88 -9.98 0.44
N PRO A 264 16.96 -11.31 0.61
CA PRO A 264 17.57 -12.17 -0.39
C PRO A 264 16.75 -12.14 -1.70
N PRO A 265 17.35 -12.42 -2.86
CA PRO A 265 16.60 -12.62 -4.10
C PRO A 265 15.54 -13.73 -4.00
N PRO A 266 14.45 -13.67 -4.81
CA PRO A 266 13.51 -14.78 -4.91
C PRO A 266 14.21 -16.02 -5.46
N VAL A 267 13.70 -17.20 -5.11
CA VAL A 267 14.14 -18.47 -5.69
C VAL A 267 13.02 -19.00 -6.59
N PHE A 268 13.15 -18.75 -7.89
CA PHE A 268 12.21 -19.18 -8.91
C PHE A 268 12.35 -20.66 -9.19
N ARG A 269 11.22 -21.33 -9.48
CA ARG A 269 11.18 -22.78 -9.66
C ARG A 269 10.50 -23.25 -10.94
N GLY A 270 10.93 -24.38 -11.47
CA GLY A 270 10.38 -24.97 -12.70
C GLY A 270 10.39 -23.98 -13.88
N ASP A 271 9.23 -23.75 -14.48
CA ASP A 271 9.07 -22.80 -15.59
C ASP A 271 9.48 -21.36 -15.22
N HIS A 272 9.32 -20.96 -13.94
CA HIS A 272 9.68 -19.61 -13.48
C HIS A 272 11.18 -19.34 -13.59
N THR A 273 12.02 -20.36 -13.84
CA THR A 273 13.44 -20.15 -14.15
C THR A 273 13.67 -19.25 -15.37
N ALA A 274 12.69 -19.12 -16.27
CA ALA A 274 12.69 -18.14 -17.37
C ALA A 274 12.76 -16.67 -16.90
N LEU A 275 12.37 -16.38 -15.65
CA LEU A 275 12.42 -15.05 -15.04
C LEU A 275 13.83 -14.68 -14.53
N CYS A 276 14.75 -15.65 -14.37
CA CYS A 276 16.15 -15.40 -14.02
C CYS A 276 16.96 -14.72 -15.15
N SER A 277 16.39 -14.55 -16.35
CA SER A 277 17.03 -13.80 -17.45
C SER A 277 16.21 -12.58 -17.85
N ASP A 278 16.89 -11.47 -18.09
CA ASP A 278 16.34 -10.17 -18.56
C ASP A 278 16.33 -10.05 -20.10
N ASN A 279 17.04 -10.93 -20.82
CA ASN A 279 17.07 -11.02 -22.28
C ASN A 279 15.67 -10.94 -22.90
N ASP A 280 15.47 -10.09 -23.89
CA ASP A 280 14.17 -9.86 -24.55
C ASP A 280 12.99 -9.62 -23.59
N ARG A 281 13.22 -8.99 -22.42
CA ARG A 281 12.13 -8.61 -21.49
C ARG A 281 11.04 -7.79 -22.18
N SER A 282 11.42 -6.84 -23.02
CA SER A 282 10.48 -5.99 -23.79
C SER A 282 9.62 -6.77 -24.79
N GLY A 283 10.07 -7.95 -25.26
CA GLY A 283 9.28 -8.87 -26.09
C GLY A 283 8.38 -9.83 -25.29
N ARG A 284 8.59 -9.96 -23.97
CA ARG A 284 7.84 -10.89 -23.10
C ARG A 284 6.60 -10.29 -22.42
N GLY A 285 6.58 -8.98 -22.15
CA GLY A 285 5.43 -8.30 -21.54
C GLY A 285 5.03 -8.93 -20.20
N TYR A 286 3.75 -9.32 -20.05
CA TYR A 286 3.27 -10.02 -18.84
C TYR A 286 4.13 -11.22 -18.44
N ARG A 287 4.75 -11.92 -19.41
CA ARG A 287 5.60 -13.10 -19.16
C ARG A 287 6.99 -12.77 -18.58
N TYR A 288 7.27 -11.49 -18.31
CA TYR A 288 8.41 -11.04 -17.48
C TYR A 288 7.97 -10.26 -16.23
N CYS A 289 6.67 -10.21 -15.93
CA CYS A 289 6.20 -9.79 -14.62
C CYS A 289 6.48 -10.88 -13.58
N LEU A 290 6.66 -10.48 -12.32
CA LEU A 290 6.74 -11.39 -11.19
C LEU A 290 5.36 -12.04 -10.92
N PRO A 291 5.26 -13.37 -10.77
CA PRO A 291 4.05 -14.02 -10.29
C PRO A 291 3.74 -13.58 -8.86
N ILE A 292 2.57 -12.95 -8.64
CA ILE A 292 2.17 -12.38 -7.34
C ILE A 292 0.69 -12.69 -7.09
N SER A 293 0.41 -13.59 -6.15
CA SER A 293 -0.92 -13.74 -5.56
C SER A 293 -1.16 -12.76 -4.41
N GLY A 294 -2.43 -12.53 -4.10
CA GLY A 294 -2.89 -11.75 -2.95
C GLY A 294 -4.40 -11.87 -2.77
N ARG A 295 -4.88 -11.60 -1.57
CA ARG A 295 -6.32 -11.58 -1.25
C ARG A 295 -7.00 -10.42 -1.98
N LYS A 296 -8.15 -10.70 -2.60
CA LYS A 296 -9.04 -9.73 -3.27
C LYS A 296 -10.34 -9.46 -2.48
N ALA A 297 -10.49 -10.01 -1.27
CA ALA A 297 -11.74 -9.98 -0.51
C ALA A 297 -11.96 -8.65 0.25
N SER A 298 -13.00 -7.89 -0.10
CA SER A 298 -13.24 -6.53 0.42
C SER A 298 -13.36 -6.43 1.94
N ASN A 299 -13.91 -7.44 2.61
CA ASN A 299 -14.06 -7.45 4.07
C ASN A 299 -12.72 -7.57 4.83
N PHE A 300 -11.64 -7.96 4.15
CA PHE A 300 -10.29 -8.07 4.70
C PHE A 300 -9.35 -7.01 4.10
N CYS A 301 -9.54 -6.68 2.82
CA CYS A 301 -8.65 -5.84 2.03
C CYS A 301 -9.17 -4.41 1.75
N ALA A 302 -10.22 -3.93 2.41
CA ALA A 302 -10.62 -2.51 2.32
C ALA A 302 -9.56 -1.60 2.96
N GLY A 303 -9.20 -0.49 2.28
CA GLY A 303 -8.22 0.46 2.81
C GLY A 303 -6.83 -0.12 3.04
N THR A 304 -6.40 -1.12 2.26
CA THR A 304 -5.04 -1.67 2.31
C THR A 304 -4.09 -0.87 1.45
N ASP A 305 -2.98 -0.44 2.03
CA ASP A 305 -1.95 0.35 1.39
C ASP A 305 -0.63 -0.44 1.27
N ARG A 306 0.48 0.21 0.90
CA ARG A 306 1.75 -0.48 0.61
C ARG A 306 2.53 -0.88 1.87
N MET A 307 2.31 -0.21 3.00
CA MET A 307 3.00 -0.49 4.27
C MET A 307 2.76 -1.91 4.79
N GLU A 308 1.59 -2.48 4.47
CA GLU A 308 1.24 -3.88 4.74
C GLU A 308 2.29 -4.88 4.22
N LEU A 309 2.93 -4.58 3.08
CA LEU A 309 3.96 -5.42 2.47
C LEU A 309 5.17 -5.56 3.41
N LEU A 310 5.62 -4.45 4.03
CA LEU A 310 6.75 -4.47 4.96
C LEU A 310 6.41 -5.14 6.31
N ALA A 311 5.12 -5.20 6.65
CA ALA A 311 4.61 -5.72 7.91
C ALA A 311 4.44 -7.25 7.94
N HIS A 312 4.58 -7.95 6.80
CA HIS A 312 4.32 -9.39 6.75
C HIS A 312 5.10 -10.16 5.67
N PRO A 313 6.08 -11.01 6.05
CA PRO A 313 6.84 -11.84 5.10
C PRO A 313 6.08 -13.08 4.58
N ILE A 314 4.78 -13.22 4.89
CA ILE A 314 3.98 -14.42 4.57
C ILE A 314 2.90 -14.05 3.54
N THR A 315 3.02 -14.62 2.33
CA THR A 315 2.15 -14.35 1.16
C THR A 315 0.66 -14.59 1.43
N ALA A 316 0.33 -15.58 2.27
CA ALA A 316 -1.04 -16.05 2.50
C ALA A 316 -2.02 -15.02 3.10
N ASN A 317 -1.52 -13.95 3.72
CA ASN A 317 -2.33 -12.85 4.29
C ASN A 317 -2.30 -11.57 3.46
N ARG A 318 -1.34 -11.39 2.53
CA ARG A 318 -1.18 -10.16 1.73
C ARG A 318 -2.43 -9.85 0.90
N CYS A 319 -2.86 -8.59 0.89
CA CYS A 319 -3.87 -8.09 -0.01
C CYS A 319 -3.30 -7.66 -1.37
N TYR A 320 -4.05 -7.89 -2.44
CA TYR A 320 -3.63 -7.61 -3.83
C TYR A 320 -3.52 -6.09 -4.07
N ALA A 321 -4.48 -5.34 -3.54
CA ALA A 321 -4.53 -3.87 -3.57
C ALA A 321 -3.31 -3.19 -2.92
N SER A 322 -2.65 -3.85 -1.97
CA SER A 322 -1.42 -3.38 -1.30
C SER A 322 -0.24 -3.29 -2.28
N VAL A 323 -0.17 -4.24 -3.23
CA VAL A 323 0.82 -4.25 -4.33
C VAL A 323 0.44 -3.24 -5.41
N LEU A 324 -0.85 -3.12 -5.72
CA LEU A 324 -1.34 -2.10 -6.67
C LEU A 324 -1.07 -0.67 -6.16
N HIS A 325 -1.24 -0.39 -4.86
CA HIS A 325 -0.92 0.93 -4.30
C HIS A 325 0.60 1.25 -4.30
N MET A 326 1.46 0.24 -4.20
CA MET A 326 2.91 0.38 -4.42
C MET A 326 3.20 0.76 -5.88
N LEU A 327 2.68 -0.02 -6.83
CA LEU A 327 2.80 0.23 -8.27
C LEU A 327 2.26 1.61 -8.67
N LEU A 328 1.07 1.99 -8.19
CA LEU A 328 0.47 3.31 -8.42
C LEU A 328 1.44 4.42 -8.04
N THR A 329 1.96 4.39 -6.82
CA THR A 329 2.78 5.49 -6.29
C THR A 329 4.08 5.62 -7.08
N ASP A 330 4.79 4.53 -7.29
CA ASP A 330 6.08 4.58 -7.98
C ASP A 330 5.95 4.97 -9.46
N VAL A 331 4.93 4.48 -10.15
CA VAL A 331 4.69 4.82 -11.56
C VAL A 331 4.19 6.25 -11.70
N TYR A 332 3.37 6.75 -10.77
CA TYR A 332 2.94 8.14 -10.73
C TYR A 332 4.10 9.09 -10.43
N ASP A 333 4.93 8.80 -9.41
CA ASP A 333 6.14 9.56 -9.06
C ASP A 333 7.11 9.63 -10.25
N GLU A 334 7.37 8.52 -10.95
CA GLU A 334 8.27 8.50 -12.11
C GLU A 334 7.69 9.17 -13.36
N LEU A 335 6.36 9.13 -13.56
CA LEU A 335 5.70 9.91 -14.62
C LEU A 335 5.91 11.42 -14.38
N GLN A 336 5.75 11.90 -13.15
CA GLN A 336 6.06 13.29 -12.80
C GLN A 336 7.55 13.62 -12.96
N ALA A 337 8.44 12.78 -12.41
CA ALA A 337 9.88 12.99 -12.46
C ALA A 337 10.45 13.01 -13.90
N THR A 338 9.81 12.28 -14.83
CA THR A 338 10.18 12.24 -16.25
C THR A 338 9.43 13.24 -17.13
N GLY A 339 8.64 14.15 -16.54
CA GLY A 339 8.03 15.28 -17.24
C GLY A 339 6.73 14.98 -17.98
N SER A 340 5.97 13.99 -17.51
CA SER A 340 4.55 13.80 -17.86
C SER A 340 3.66 14.35 -16.74
N ASP A 341 2.42 14.72 -17.04
CA ASP A 341 1.43 15.03 -16.01
C ASP A 341 0.48 13.83 -15.84
N PRO A 342 0.69 12.95 -14.85
CA PRO A 342 -0.21 11.84 -14.56
C PRO A 342 -1.45 12.30 -13.77
N ILE A 343 -2.57 11.63 -14.01
CA ILE A 343 -3.82 11.77 -13.26
C ILE A 343 -4.46 10.40 -13.00
N LEU A 344 -5.15 10.26 -11.86
CA LEU A 344 -5.98 9.07 -11.59
C LEU A 344 -7.23 9.10 -12.49
N THR A 345 -7.54 7.95 -13.09
CA THR A 345 -8.70 7.75 -13.98
C THR A 345 -9.42 6.43 -13.65
N PHE A 346 -10.46 6.10 -14.43
CA PHE A 346 -11.21 4.84 -14.44
C PHE A 346 -11.43 4.18 -13.04
N GLY A 347 -11.00 2.93 -12.83
CA GLY A 347 -11.28 2.14 -11.62
C GLY A 347 -10.56 2.65 -10.38
N THR A 348 -9.40 3.26 -10.57
CA THR A 348 -8.54 3.83 -9.52
C THR A 348 -9.13 5.13 -8.98
N LEU A 349 -9.58 6.03 -9.87
CA LEU A 349 -10.36 7.21 -9.50
C LEU A 349 -11.70 6.82 -8.86
N LEU A 350 -12.36 5.78 -9.37
CA LEU A 350 -13.59 5.24 -8.80
C LEU A 350 -13.39 4.73 -7.36
N GLY A 351 -12.22 4.19 -7.02
CA GLY A 351 -11.84 3.83 -5.65
C GLY A 351 -11.63 5.06 -4.76
N ALA A 352 -10.83 6.03 -5.21
CA ALA A 352 -10.62 7.30 -4.51
C ALA A 352 -11.94 8.01 -4.16
N ILE A 353 -12.87 8.10 -5.12
CA ILE A 353 -14.16 8.79 -4.95
C ILE A 353 -15.17 7.97 -4.12
N ARG A 354 -15.16 6.63 -4.17
CA ARG A 354 -16.10 5.80 -3.38
C ARG A 354 -15.73 5.68 -1.91
N ASN A 355 -14.44 5.48 -1.61
CA ASN A 355 -14.00 5.09 -0.27
C ASN A 355 -12.54 5.46 0.04
N GLY A 356 -11.93 6.37 -0.73
CA GLY A 356 -10.57 6.84 -0.48
C GLY A 356 -9.48 5.76 -0.58
N SER A 357 -9.71 4.64 -1.29
CA SER A 357 -8.70 3.57 -1.42
C SER A 357 -8.74 2.87 -2.78
N MET A 358 -7.70 2.09 -3.09
CA MET A 358 -7.77 1.05 -4.12
C MET A 358 -9.00 0.16 -3.91
N ILE A 359 -9.65 -0.25 -5.00
CA ILE A 359 -10.79 -1.18 -4.97
C ILE A 359 -10.24 -2.60 -4.69
N PRO A 360 -10.64 -3.30 -3.59
CA PRO A 360 -9.92 -4.49 -3.12
C PRO A 360 -9.85 -5.69 -4.09
N PHE A 361 -10.77 -5.75 -5.06
CA PHE A 361 -10.90 -6.84 -6.05
C PHE A 361 -10.55 -6.42 -7.48
N THR A 362 -9.95 -5.23 -7.67
CA THR A 362 -9.42 -4.84 -8.98
C THR A 362 -8.10 -5.54 -9.27
N GLU A 363 -7.65 -5.53 -10.52
CA GLU A 363 -6.47 -6.27 -10.99
C GLU A 363 -5.29 -5.33 -11.32
N ASP A 364 -5.58 -4.03 -11.26
CA ASP A 364 -5.01 -2.96 -12.07
C ASP A 364 -4.91 -1.63 -11.29
N VAL A 365 -4.12 -0.72 -11.85
CA VAL A 365 -4.13 0.71 -11.55
C VAL A 365 -4.32 1.46 -12.86
N ASP A 366 -5.15 2.50 -12.85
CA ASP A 366 -5.46 3.32 -14.02
C ASP A 366 -4.83 4.72 -13.87
N ILE A 367 -3.83 5.02 -14.70
CA ILE A 367 -3.24 6.36 -14.76
C ILE A 367 -3.36 6.88 -16.19
N ALA A 368 -3.97 8.05 -16.38
CA ALA A 368 -3.87 8.76 -17.65
C ALA A 368 -2.74 9.79 -17.59
N TYR A 369 -2.05 10.04 -18.70
CA TYR A 369 -0.90 10.95 -18.73
C TYR A 369 -0.88 11.86 -19.98
N SER A 370 -0.59 13.14 -19.78
CA SER A 370 -0.09 14.02 -20.84
C SER A 370 1.42 13.84 -21.00
N GLY A 371 1.88 13.58 -22.22
CA GLY A 371 3.30 13.37 -22.52
C GLY A 371 3.55 12.36 -23.64
N MET A 372 4.75 11.78 -23.67
CA MET A 372 5.13 10.70 -24.57
C MET A 372 6.02 9.68 -23.86
N ILE A 373 5.50 8.46 -23.69
CA ILE A 373 6.28 7.30 -23.22
C ILE A 373 6.97 6.64 -24.43
N ALA A 374 8.21 6.17 -24.22
CA ALA A 374 8.99 5.46 -25.23
C ALA A 374 9.64 4.20 -24.63
N SER A 375 9.73 3.13 -25.43
CA SER A 375 10.09 1.77 -24.98
C SER A 375 11.47 1.62 -24.32
N ASN A 376 12.37 2.59 -24.51
CA ASN A 376 13.68 2.71 -23.86
C ASN A 376 13.96 4.21 -23.58
N GLY A 377 12.94 4.93 -23.08
CA GLY A 377 13.05 6.33 -22.67
C GLY A 377 13.29 6.46 -21.16
N ALA A 378 13.40 7.71 -20.67
CA ALA A 378 13.70 8.01 -19.26
C ALA A 378 12.81 7.27 -18.26
N LEU A 379 11.50 7.18 -18.52
CA LEU A 379 10.54 6.43 -17.69
C LEU A 379 10.88 4.92 -17.63
N SER A 380 11.28 4.33 -18.76
CA SER A 380 11.70 2.92 -18.82
C SER A 380 12.96 2.66 -18.01
N ASP A 381 13.93 3.59 -18.05
CA ASP A 381 15.19 3.47 -17.32
C ASP A 381 14.99 3.69 -15.81
N ALA A 382 14.14 4.64 -15.41
CA ALA A 382 13.86 4.94 -14.01
C ALA A 382 13.03 3.82 -13.35
N LEU A 383 11.96 3.36 -14.01
CA LEU A 383 11.20 2.20 -13.57
C LEU A 383 12.07 0.94 -13.48
N TRP A 384 12.99 0.72 -14.43
CA TRP A 384 13.91 -0.42 -14.36
C TRP A 384 14.91 -0.32 -13.21
N LYS A 385 15.42 0.88 -12.89
CA LYS A 385 16.23 1.12 -11.68
C LYS A 385 15.49 0.87 -10.37
N LYS A 386 14.15 0.87 -10.39
CA LYS A 386 13.30 0.44 -9.26
C LYS A 386 12.87 -1.03 -9.34
N GLY A 387 13.25 -1.76 -10.39
CA GLY A 387 12.87 -3.15 -10.61
C GLY A 387 11.43 -3.34 -11.05
N TYR A 388 10.88 -2.41 -11.83
CA TYR A 388 9.62 -2.56 -12.56
C TYR A 388 9.87 -2.85 -14.04
N HIS A 389 8.89 -3.48 -14.69
CA HIS A 389 8.90 -3.77 -16.12
C HIS A 389 7.84 -2.92 -16.83
N LEU A 390 8.29 -1.96 -17.64
CA LEU A 390 7.46 -1.24 -18.62
C LEU A 390 7.39 -2.03 -19.95
N PHE A 391 6.20 -2.16 -20.53
CA PHE A 391 5.96 -2.82 -21.83
C PHE A 391 4.76 -2.22 -22.58
N ASP A 392 4.67 -2.48 -23.90
CA ASP A 392 3.49 -2.15 -24.73
C ASP A 392 2.62 -3.40 -24.91
N PHE A 393 1.32 -3.28 -24.63
CA PHE A 393 0.31 -4.29 -24.96
C PHE A 393 -0.89 -3.69 -25.72
N GLY A 394 -0.65 -2.67 -26.55
CA GLY A 394 -1.66 -1.85 -27.22
C GLY A 394 -1.93 -0.52 -26.51
N ILE A 395 -1.59 -0.45 -25.22
CA ILE A 395 -1.29 0.74 -24.40
C ILE A 395 -0.05 0.42 -23.55
N TRP A 396 0.57 1.42 -22.93
CA TRP A 396 1.72 1.23 -22.05
C TRP A 396 1.29 0.60 -20.72
N ARG A 397 2.11 -0.32 -20.21
CA ARG A 397 1.84 -1.09 -18.99
C ARG A 397 3.07 -1.22 -18.10
N VAL A 398 2.86 -1.22 -16.79
CA VAL A 398 3.93 -1.46 -15.80
C VAL A 398 3.54 -2.55 -14.83
N CYS A 399 4.45 -3.46 -14.51
CA CYS A 399 4.30 -4.45 -13.44
C CYS A 399 5.58 -4.59 -12.61
N VAL A 400 5.50 -5.29 -11.48
CA VAL A 400 6.66 -5.67 -10.66
C VAL A 400 7.53 -6.65 -11.45
N ALA A 401 8.83 -6.37 -11.59
CA ALA A 401 9.75 -7.28 -12.28
C ALA A 401 10.45 -8.24 -11.29
N PRO A 402 11.00 -9.36 -11.79
CA PRO A 402 11.89 -10.27 -11.05
C PRO A 402 13.03 -9.61 -10.25
N THR A 403 13.47 -8.43 -10.67
CA THR A 403 14.60 -7.69 -10.08
C THR A 403 14.16 -6.70 -8.99
N HIS A 404 12.87 -6.58 -8.67
CA HIS A 404 12.36 -5.66 -7.66
C HIS A 404 12.98 -5.90 -6.25
N PRO A 405 13.28 -4.86 -5.45
CA PRO A 405 13.85 -5.05 -4.10
C PRO A 405 12.97 -5.86 -3.14
N LEU A 406 11.66 -5.94 -3.41
CA LEU A 406 10.70 -6.77 -2.69
C LEU A 406 10.34 -8.09 -3.41
N ALA A 407 11.07 -8.51 -4.45
CA ALA A 407 10.66 -9.65 -5.28
C ALA A 407 10.54 -10.96 -4.49
N SER A 408 11.43 -11.25 -3.53
CA SER A 408 11.33 -12.44 -2.65
C SER A 408 10.17 -12.41 -1.67
N LEU A 409 9.69 -11.23 -1.30
CA LEU A 409 8.50 -11.02 -0.49
C LEU A 409 7.22 -11.17 -1.34
N LEU A 410 7.24 -10.62 -2.55
CA LEU A 410 6.07 -10.51 -3.42
C LEU A 410 5.79 -11.80 -4.20
N TYR A 411 6.81 -12.54 -4.60
CA TYR A 411 6.72 -13.78 -5.38
C TYR A 411 5.77 -14.81 -4.75
N ASP A 412 4.91 -15.40 -5.58
CA ASP A 412 4.19 -16.64 -5.28
C ASP A 412 4.73 -17.78 -6.17
N PRO A 413 5.36 -18.82 -5.59
CA PRO A 413 5.86 -19.96 -6.37
C PRO A 413 4.77 -20.87 -6.93
N GLU A 414 3.53 -20.79 -6.43
CA GLU A 414 2.41 -21.64 -6.87
C GLU A 414 1.53 -20.98 -7.95
N ALA A 415 1.73 -19.67 -8.21
CA ALA A 415 1.05 -18.93 -9.27
C ALA A 415 1.84 -19.03 -10.59
N PRO A 416 1.20 -19.25 -11.75
CA PRO A 416 1.90 -19.43 -13.02
C PRO A 416 2.59 -18.14 -13.52
N ILE A 417 3.48 -18.28 -14.52
CA ILE A 417 3.90 -17.14 -15.34
C ILE A 417 2.67 -16.52 -15.98
N ALA A 418 2.42 -15.23 -15.71
CA ALA A 418 1.29 -14.52 -16.26
C ALA A 418 1.33 -14.49 -17.80
N GLU A 419 0.28 -14.99 -18.45
CA GLU A 419 0.14 -14.86 -19.90
C GLU A 419 -0.58 -13.55 -20.27
N ASP A 420 -1.68 -13.24 -19.57
CA ASP A 420 -2.52 -12.06 -19.81
C ASP A 420 -3.19 -11.60 -18.48
N TYR A 421 -2.95 -10.36 -18.03
CA TYR A 421 -3.65 -9.66 -16.92
C TYR A 421 -3.58 -10.28 -15.50
N GLU A 422 -3.00 -11.46 -15.32
CA GLU A 422 -3.10 -12.26 -14.08
C GLU A 422 -2.20 -11.83 -12.91
N VAL A 423 -1.49 -10.71 -13.05
CA VAL A 423 -0.52 -10.16 -12.08
C VAL A 423 -0.78 -8.67 -11.86
N PRO A 424 -0.45 -8.09 -10.69
CA PRO A 424 -0.64 -6.66 -10.43
C PRO A 424 0.06 -5.79 -11.49
N TYR A 425 -0.71 -4.91 -12.13
CA TYR A 425 -0.22 -4.03 -13.21
C TYR A 425 -0.79 -2.61 -13.12
N VAL A 426 -0.20 -1.69 -13.89
CA VAL A 426 -0.69 -0.34 -14.15
C VAL A 426 -0.97 -0.22 -15.64
N ASP A 427 -2.15 0.26 -16.01
CA ASP A 427 -2.49 0.72 -17.36
C ASP A 427 -2.21 2.24 -17.48
N LEU A 428 -1.44 2.62 -18.51
CA LEU A 428 -1.05 3.99 -18.80
C LEU A 428 -1.73 4.49 -20.08
N TYR A 429 -2.79 5.27 -19.91
CA TYR A 429 -3.62 5.80 -21.00
C TYR A 429 -3.09 7.16 -21.49
N SER A 430 -2.71 7.28 -22.76
CA SER A 430 -2.28 8.58 -23.29
C SER A 430 -3.46 9.55 -23.39
N MET A 431 -3.32 10.75 -22.83
CA MET A 431 -4.29 11.84 -23.00
C MET A 431 -3.68 13.09 -23.64
N LYS A 432 -4.46 13.75 -24.51
CA LYS A 432 -4.06 14.98 -25.21
C LYS A 432 -5.25 15.82 -25.66
N THR A 433 -5.04 17.13 -25.70
CA THR A 433 -6.01 18.10 -26.22
C THR A 433 -6.33 17.89 -27.71
N GLN A 434 -7.55 18.26 -28.10
CA GLN A 434 -8.07 18.26 -29.47
C GLN A 434 -8.90 19.53 -29.76
N SER A 435 -9.30 19.71 -31.02
CA SER A 435 -10.24 20.76 -31.45
C SER A 435 -9.86 22.20 -31.05
N VAL A 436 -8.54 22.47 -30.99
CA VAL A 436 -7.92 23.70 -30.48
C VAL A 436 -8.19 23.90 -28.98
N GLY A 437 -7.75 22.94 -28.16
CA GLY A 437 -7.79 23.03 -26.68
C GLY A 437 -9.18 22.94 -26.04
N ARG A 438 -10.23 22.55 -26.79
CA ARG A 438 -11.62 22.53 -26.31
C ARG A 438 -12.07 21.19 -25.73
N TYR A 439 -11.37 20.11 -26.07
CA TYR A 439 -11.62 18.78 -25.54
C TYR A 439 -10.30 18.06 -25.33
N TRP A 440 -10.30 17.07 -24.45
CA TRP A 440 -9.28 16.06 -24.33
C TRP A 440 -9.75 14.74 -24.93
N LYS A 441 -8.84 14.03 -25.59
CA LYS A 441 -8.99 12.60 -25.83
C LYS A 441 -8.03 11.85 -24.91
N MET A 442 -8.58 10.94 -24.11
CA MET A 442 -7.87 9.87 -23.42
C MET A 442 -7.94 8.58 -24.26
N GLU A 443 -7.06 7.61 -24.03
CA GLU A 443 -7.20 6.25 -24.60
C GLU A 443 -8.24 5.43 -23.81
N GLU A 444 -8.90 4.50 -24.50
CA GLU A 444 -10.07 3.70 -24.07
C GLU A 444 -11.32 4.43 -23.49
N ALA A 445 -11.24 5.72 -23.16
CA ALA A 445 -12.41 6.53 -22.78
C ALA A 445 -13.45 6.62 -23.92
N ARG A 446 -14.74 6.64 -23.55
CA ARG A 446 -15.88 6.56 -24.49
C ARG A 446 -16.04 7.80 -25.36
N GLU A 447 -15.86 8.98 -24.76
CA GLU A 447 -16.15 10.25 -25.40
C GLU A 447 -15.00 11.26 -25.28
N LEU A 448 -15.11 12.37 -26.00
CA LEU A 448 -14.20 13.50 -25.86
C LEU A 448 -14.57 14.30 -24.61
N ILE A 449 -13.66 14.36 -23.64
CA ILE A 449 -13.88 15.04 -22.36
C ILE A 449 -13.77 16.56 -22.59
N PRO A 450 -14.76 17.39 -22.23
CA PRO A 450 -14.63 18.85 -22.34
C PRO A 450 -13.47 19.38 -21.48
N SER A 451 -12.72 20.37 -21.96
CA SER A 451 -11.53 20.84 -21.22
C SER A 451 -11.86 21.44 -19.85
N ASP A 452 -13.04 22.05 -19.67
CA ASP A 452 -13.54 22.53 -18.37
C ASP A 452 -13.83 21.41 -17.35
N ARG A 453 -13.86 20.15 -17.80
CA ARG A 453 -13.97 18.96 -16.94
C ARG A 453 -12.62 18.31 -16.65
N VAL A 454 -11.56 18.69 -17.35
CA VAL A 454 -10.20 18.15 -17.17
C VAL A 454 -9.30 19.14 -16.44
N GLU A 455 -9.31 20.41 -16.86
CA GLU A 455 -8.38 21.45 -16.41
C GLU A 455 -9.12 22.59 -15.67
N PRO A 456 -8.55 23.14 -14.57
CA PRO A 456 -7.33 22.69 -13.90
C PRO A 456 -7.56 21.36 -13.16
N PHE A 457 -6.55 20.48 -13.12
CA PHE A 457 -6.65 19.20 -12.41
C PHE A 457 -7.13 19.40 -10.97
N SER A 458 -8.07 18.57 -10.53
CA SER A 458 -8.46 18.47 -9.13
C SER A 458 -7.46 17.59 -8.37
N GLN A 459 -7.57 17.55 -7.04
CA GLN A 459 -6.89 16.53 -6.24
C GLN A 459 -7.91 15.62 -5.55
N VAL A 460 -7.59 14.33 -5.55
CA VAL A 460 -8.32 13.28 -4.85
C VAL A 460 -7.37 12.52 -3.92
N THR A 461 -7.91 11.97 -2.84
CA THR A 461 -7.12 11.17 -1.88
C THR A 461 -7.36 9.69 -2.11
N LEU A 462 -6.27 8.91 -2.20
CA LEU A 462 -6.30 7.45 -2.30
C LEU A 462 -5.27 6.88 -1.32
N ASN A 463 -5.73 5.96 -0.45
CA ASN A 463 -4.97 5.39 0.66
C ASN A 463 -4.24 6.45 1.52
N GLY A 464 -4.88 7.61 1.70
CA GLY A 464 -4.36 8.76 2.45
C GLY A 464 -3.37 9.65 1.69
N LEU A 465 -2.98 9.32 0.45
CA LEU A 465 -2.07 10.12 -0.38
C LEU A 465 -2.85 10.97 -1.41
N PRO A 466 -2.41 12.22 -1.67
CA PRO A 466 -3.03 13.08 -2.67
C PRO A 466 -2.49 12.78 -4.08
N TYR A 467 -3.40 12.67 -5.05
CA TYR A 467 -3.07 12.54 -6.47
C TYR A 467 -3.93 13.50 -7.30
N ASN A 468 -3.43 13.92 -8.46
CA ASN A 468 -4.21 14.72 -9.39
C ASN A 468 -5.29 13.86 -10.07
N SER A 469 -6.42 14.47 -10.41
CA SER A 469 -7.44 13.91 -11.30
C SER A 469 -7.99 14.98 -12.25
N VAL A 470 -8.92 14.60 -13.12
CA VAL A 470 -9.74 15.52 -13.92
C VAL A 470 -10.40 16.57 -13.02
N HIS A 471 -10.65 17.78 -13.53
CA HIS A 471 -11.35 18.85 -12.77
C HIS A 471 -12.69 18.41 -12.20
N ASP A 472 -13.43 17.56 -12.93
CA ASP A 472 -14.76 17.06 -12.56
C ASP A 472 -14.82 15.51 -12.58
N PRO A 473 -14.48 14.85 -11.46
CA PRO A 473 -14.54 13.39 -11.35
C PRO A 473 -15.96 12.81 -11.45
N ASP A 474 -17.01 13.53 -11.01
CA ASP A 474 -18.40 13.07 -11.08
C ASP A 474 -18.89 13.00 -12.53
N TYR A 475 -18.61 14.04 -13.32
CA TYR A 475 -18.85 14.02 -14.77
C TYR A 475 -18.16 12.82 -15.43
N PHE A 476 -16.86 12.64 -15.20
CA PHE A 476 -16.09 11.59 -15.86
C PHE A 476 -16.56 10.19 -15.47
N LEU A 477 -16.71 9.90 -14.17
CA LEU A 477 -17.20 8.61 -13.69
C LEU A 477 -18.65 8.34 -14.12
N THR A 478 -19.49 9.38 -14.26
CA THR A 478 -20.84 9.24 -14.81
C THR A 478 -20.85 8.84 -16.28
N GLN A 479 -19.95 9.37 -17.13
CA GLN A 479 -19.85 8.92 -18.53
C GLN A 479 -19.36 7.47 -18.65
N GLU A 480 -18.37 7.08 -17.84
CA GLU A 480 -17.74 5.76 -17.96
C GLU A 480 -18.47 4.64 -17.21
N TYR A 481 -19.16 4.92 -16.10
CA TYR A 481 -19.83 3.89 -15.28
C TYR A 481 -21.35 4.08 -15.11
N GLY A 482 -21.90 5.20 -15.57
CA GLY A 482 -23.30 5.59 -15.43
C GLY A 482 -23.59 6.34 -14.13
N SER A 483 -24.76 6.98 -14.04
CA SER A 483 -25.16 7.81 -12.88
C SER A 483 -25.39 7.03 -11.57
N ASP A 484 -25.18 5.71 -11.56
CA ASP A 484 -25.18 4.87 -10.37
C ASP A 484 -23.77 4.39 -9.98
N TYR A 485 -22.71 4.98 -10.53
CA TYR A 485 -21.31 4.57 -10.33
C TYR A 485 -20.89 4.46 -8.86
N LEU A 486 -21.43 5.30 -7.96
CA LEU A 486 -21.14 5.24 -6.53
C LEU A 486 -21.60 3.92 -5.88
N LYS A 487 -22.56 3.20 -6.47
CA LYS A 487 -23.05 1.92 -5.95
C LYS A 487 -22.15 0.77 -6.44
N PRO A 488 -21.53 -0.03 -5.55
CA PRO A 488 -20.82 -1.24 -5.96
C PRO A 488 -21.78 -2.24 -6.60
N LYS A 489 -21.65 -2.45 -7.91
CA LYS A 489 -22.35 -3.50 -8.65
C LYS A 489 -21.65 -4.84 -8.32
N PRO A 490 -22.34 -5.88 -7.84
CA PRO A 490 -21.72 -7.17 -7.62
C PRO A 490 -21.16 -7.71 -8.94
N ARG A 491 -19.84 -7.93 -9.01
CA ARG A 491 -19.26 -8.75 -10.08
C ARG A 491 -19.87 -10.15 -9.95
N LYS A 492 -20.31 -10.74 -11.04
CA LYS A 492 -20.58 -12.18 -11.06
C LYS A 492 -19.26 -12.95 -10.91
N PRO A 493 -19.27 -14.25 -10.57
CA PRO A 493 -18.08 -15.09 -10.67
C PRO A 493 -17.43 -15.03 -12.07
N GLU A 494 -18.26 -14.98 -13.11
CA GLU A 494 -17.88 -14.80 -14.53
C GLU A 494 -17.06 -13.51 -14.78
N ASP A 495 -17.36 -12.43 -14.05
CA ASP A 495 -16.70 -11.12 -14.19
C ASP A 495 -15.52 -10.95 -13.21
N ALA A 496 -15.32 -11.92 -12.32
CA ALA A 496 -14.14 -12.04 -11.46
C ALA A 496 -13.08 -12.91 -12.13
N PHE A 497 -13.49 -13.98 -12.83
CA PHE A 497 -12.63 -14.81 -13.67
C PHE A 497 -13.44 -15.33 -14.88
N PRO A 498 -13.16 -14.88 -16.12
CA PRO A 498 -13.77 -15.48 -17.30
C PRO A 498 -13.13 -16.85 -17.59
N ASP A 499 -13.95 -17.90 -17.69
CA ASP A 499 -13.49 -19.27 -17.94
C ASP A 499 -12.51 -19.36 -19.13
N ASP A 500 -11.37 -20.01 -18.89
CA ASP A 500 -10.23 -20.25 -19.82
C ASP A 500 -10.65 -20.52 -21.28
N LYS A 501 -11.69 -21.33 -21.46
CA LYS A 501 -12.24 -21.74 -22.76
C LYS A 501 -12.73 -20.57 -23.64
N SER A 502 -13.01 -19.39 -23.06
CA SER A 502 -13.48 -18.20 -23.79
C SER A 502 -12.33 -17.34 -24.34
N ARG A 503 -11.21 -17.20 -23.60
CA ARG A 503 -10.11 -16.29 -23.94
C ARG A 503 -9.38 -16.70 -25.22
N ARG A 504 -9.11 -18.01 -25.41
CA ARG A 504 -8.40 -18.55 -26.60
C ARG A 504 -9.03 -18.15 -27.94
N THR A 505 -10.35 -17.93 -28.00
CA THR A 505 -11.05 -17.54 -29.23
C THR A 505 -11.06 -16.03 -29.48
N GLN A 506 -10.95 -15.20 -28.44
CA GLN A 506 -10.91 -13.74 -28.59
C GLN A 506 -9.49 -13.22 -28.84
N ALA A 507 -8.48 -13.70 -28.09
CA ALA A 507 -7.10 -13.25 -28.24
C ALA A 507 -6.57 -13.50 -29.66
N THR A 508 -6.81 -14.71 -30.20
CA THR A 508 -6.46 -15.08 -31.58
C THR A 508 -7.12 -14.15 -32.61
N GLY A 509 -8.44 -13.98 -32.54
CA GLY A 509 -9.18 -13.12 -33.47
C GLY A 509 -8.77 -11.64 -33.43
N TYR A 510 -8.42 -11.10 -32.24
CA TYR A 510 -8.02 -9.69 -32.11
C TYR A 510 -6.59 -9.44 -32.61
N VAL A 511 -5.65 -10.36 -32.36
CA VAL A 511 -4.29 -10.30 -32.91
C VAL A 511 -4.30 -10.44 -34.43
N GLU A 512 -5.06 -11.39 -34.98
CA GLU A 512 -5.10 -11.68 -36.41
C GLU A 512 -5.75 -10.55 -37.24
N THR A 513 -6.82 -9.92 -36.70
CA THR A 513 -7.42 -8.73 -37.31
C THR A 513 -6.53 -7.49 -37.19
N ARG A 514 -5.81 -7.28 -36.08
CA ARG A 514 -4.81 -6.20 -35.97
C ARG A 514 -3.60 -6.42 -36.91
N ARG A 515 -3.10 -7.66 -37.06
CA ARG A 515 -2.01 -8.01 -37.99
C ARG A 515 -2.40 -7.73 -39.44
N SER A 516 -3.62 -8.12 -39.83
CA SER A 516 -4.22 -7.82 -41.13
C SER A 516 -4.35 -6.31 -41.38
N ARG A 517 -4.80 -5.52 -40.39
CA ARG A 517 -4.87 -4.05 -40.50
C ARG A 517 -3.48 -3.38 -40.59
N ARG A 518 -2.46 -3.87 -39.87
CA ARG A 518 -1.07 -3.38 -40.00
C ARG A 518 -0.51 -3.65 -41.41
N LEU A 519 -0.76 -4.82 -41.98
CA LEU A 519 -0.37 -5.16 -43.35
C LEU A 519 -1.07 -4.27 -44.39
N ALA A 520 -2.37 -4.03 -44.25
CA ALA A 520 -3.11 -3.13 -45.15
C ALA A 520 -2.59 -1.67 -45.07
N LEU A 521 -2.24 -1.18 -43.87
CA LEU A 521 -1.64 0.15 -43.68
C LEU A 521 -0.22 0.25 -44.25
N LEU A 522 0.57 -0.82 -44.21
CA LEU A 522 1.89 -0.89 -44.86
C LEU A 522 1.76 -0.93 -46.39
N ALA A 523 0.84 -1.73 -46.94
CA ALA A 523 0.56 -1.78 -48.37
C ALA A 523 0.11 -0.42 -48.92
N ASN A 524 -0.76 0.30 -48.19
CA ASN A 524 -1.19 1.64 -48.57
C ASN A 524 -0.08 2.70 -48.44
N ARG A 525 0.88 2.55 -47.52
CA ARG A 525 2.07 3.42 -47.47
C ARG A 525 3.01 3.19 -48.65
N LEU A 526 3.17 1.94 -49.11
CA LEU A 526 3.99 1.60 -50.27
C LEU A 526 3.36 2.05 -51.61
N HIS A 527 2.03 2.10 -51.71
CA HIS A 527 1.32 2.64 -52.87
C HIS A 527 1.18 4.18 -52.86
N GLY A 528 1.51 4.85 -51.74
CA GLY A 528 1.38 6.30 -51.60
C GLY A 528 2.50 7.15 -52.23
N SER A 529 3.57 6.53 -52.76
CA SER A 529 4.84 7.21 -53.03
C SER A 529 5.38 7.07 -54.47
N SER A 530 4.52 7.23 -55.49
CA SER A 530 5.02 7.65 -56.82
C SER A 530 3.96 8.37 -57.66
N LEU A 531 4.06 9.70 -57.77
CA LEU A 531 3.42 10.45 -58.86
C LEU A 531 4.08 11.83 -59.11
N LYS A 532 5.33 11.83 -59.59
CA LYS A 532 5.91 12.97 -60.36
C LYS A 532 7.15 12.56 -61.16
N GLY A 533 6.89 12.06 -62.37
CA GLY A 533 7.71 12.04 -63.59
C GLY A 533 9.23 11.82 -63.52
N PHE A 534 9.72 10.92 -64.38
CA PHE A 534 10.60 11.36 -65.47
C PHE A 534 10.36 10.52 -66.74
N ARG A 535 10.96 10.97 -67.86
CA ARG A 535 10.71 10.48 -69.22
C ARG A 535 11.92 9.68 -69.71
N GLY A 536 11.72 8.46 -70.22
CA GLY A 536 12.79 7.62 -70.77
C GLY A 536 12.23 6.39 -71.51
N GLU A 537 12.87 5.98 -72.60
CA GLU A 537 12.42 4.90 -73.47
C GLU A 537 13.18 3.60 -73.22
N GLY A 538 12.52 2.44 -73.38
CA GLY A 538 13.18 1.13 -73.30
C GLY A 538 12.23 -0.04 -73.55
N LYS A 539 12.56 -0.89 -74.54
CA LYS A 539 11.95 -2.23 -74.77
C LYS A 539 12.73 -3.27 -73.90
N THR A 540 12.31 -4.51 -73.64
CA THR A 540 11.50 -5.45 -74.46
C THR A 540 10.93 -6.61 -73.60
N LEU A 541 9.83 -7.21 -74.09
CA LEU A 541 9.18 -8.54 -73.86
C LEU A 541 9.74 -9.63 -72.89
N LEU A 542 8.82 -10.57 -72.59
CA LEU A 542 8.93 -11.92 -71.97
C LEU A 542 8.84 -11.98 -70.43
N GLU A 543 8.17 -12.96 -69.79
CA GLU A 543 6.98 -13.77 -70.16
C GLU A 543 6.42 -14.42 -68.87
N ASP A 544 5.28 -15.12 -68.94
CA ASP A 544 4.54 -15.66 -67.78
C ASP A 544 5.32 -16.66 -66.91
N ASN A 545 4.96 -16.74 -65.61
CA ASN A 545 4.31 -17.96 -65.09
C ASN A 545 3.62 -17.83 -63.72
N LYS A 546 2.70 -18.76 -63.48
CA LYS A 546 2.05 -19.10 -62.19
C LYS A 546 3.03 -20.01 -61.37
N GLU A 547 2.76 -20.51 -60.16
CA GLU A 547 1.50 -20.99 -59.59
C GLU A 547 1.58 -21.19 -58.06
N THR A 548 0.43 -21.06 -57.38
CA THR A 548 0.13 -21.45 -55.98
C THR A 548 -0.30 -22.92 -55.90
N PRO A 549 -0.22 -23.65 -54.76
CA PRO A 549 -0.49 -23.20 -53.37
C PRO A 549 0.76 -22.97 -52.50
#